data_AF-A0A255R6R1-F1
#
_entry.id   AF-A0A255R6R1-F1
#
_cell.length_a   1.000
_cell.length_b   1.000
_cell.length_c   1.000
_cell.angle_alpha   90.00
_cell.angle_beta   90.00
_cell.angle_gamma   90.00
#
_symmetry.space_group_name_H-M   'P 1'
#
loop_
_entity.id
_entity.type
_entity.pdbx_description
1 polymer ?
#
loop_
_entity_poly.entity_id
_entity_poly.type
_entity_poly.pdbx_seq_one_letter_code
_entity_poly.pdbx_strand_id
1 'polypeptide(L)'
;MQPFAIDQTASDPNDDDDSLVTVDLIAQMVDNLFTAMLEMDVDASPIAPPELDAETLSASIQISGERSALIQVFASHDLATKIATAMFATEASDLAEEEILDALGEVVNVIGGNVKGVYDQECALSLPCVGTIQTPLADNAMTTAFDLGGEPITVLFKERTQ
;
A
#
# COMPACT_ATOMS: atom_id res chain seq x y z
N MET A 1 3.96 -4.53 -56.32
CA MET A 1 2.94 -3.61 -55.78
C MET A 1 2.31 -4.27 -54.57
N GLN A 2 2.59 -3.77 -53.37
CA GLN A 2 1.69 -3.95 -52.21
C GLN A 2 0.58 -2.85 -52.28
N PRO A 3 -0.31 -2.60 -51.28
CA PRO A 3 -0.52 -3.27 -49.97
C PRO A 3 -1.99 -3.25 -49.39
N PHE A 4 -2.13 -3.69 -48.12
CA PHE A 4 -3.14 -3.41 -47.05
C PHE A 4 -4.55 -4.05 -47.18
N ALA A 5 -5.19 -4.57 -46.12
CA ALA A 5 -5.19 -4.13 -44.73
C ALA A 5 -5.16 -5.28 -43.70
N ILE A 6 -4.30 -5.12 -42.69
CA ILE A 6 -4.42 -5.76 -41.38
C ILE A 6 -5.28 -4.81 -40.54
N ASP A 7 -6.42 -5.29 -40.06
CA ASP A 7 -7.21 -4.60 -39.05
C ASP A 7 -6.43 -4.70 -37.74
N GLN A 8 -5.64 -3.67 -37.47
CA GLN A 8 -5.11 -3.41 -36.14
C GLN A 8 -6.27 -2.81 -35.36
N THR A 9 -6.94 -3.60 -34.53
CA THR A 9 -7.66 -3.04 -33.39
C THR A 9 -6.59 -2.42 -32.49
N ALA A 10 -6.32 -1.14 -32.74
CA ALA A 10 -5.58 -0.29 -31.83
C ALA A 10 -6.24 -0.44 -30.46
N SER A 11 -5.51 -1.01 -29.51
CA SER A 11 -5.75 -0.68 -28.11
C SER A 11 -5.53 0.82 -28.00
N ASP A 12 -6.60 1.55 -27.68
CA ASP A 12 -6.54 2.99 -27.43
C ASP A 12 -5.39 3.29 -26.44
N PRO A 13 -4.42 4.14 -26.79
CA PRO A 13 -3.29 4.43 -25.91
C PRO A 13 -3.64 5.49 -24.84
N ASN A 14 -4.88 5.52 -24.34
CA ASN A 14 -5.40 6.72 -23.69
C ASN A 14 -6.28 6.51 -22.43
N ASP A 15 -6.15 5.40 -21.70
CA ASP A 15 -7.06 5.09 -20.57
C ASP A 15 -6.44 4.90 -19.17
N ASP A 16 -5.15 5.22 -18.93
CA ASP A 16 -4.53 4.97 -17.59
C ASP A 16 -3.56 6.06 -17.07
N ASP A 17 -3.70 7.34 -17.47
CA ASP A 17 -2.80 8.44 -17.00
C ASP A 17 -3.56 9.65 -16.43
N ASP A 18 -4.61 9.41 -15.62
CA ASP A 18 -5.26 10.49 -14.81
C ASP A 18 -5.29 10.16 -13.30
N SER A 19 -4.67 9.04 -12.89
CA SER A 19 -4.52 8.76 -11.47
C SER A 19 -3.40 9.62 -10.90
N LEU A 20 -3.74 10.44 -9.90
CA LEU A 20 -2.77 11.29 -9.19
C LEU A 20 -1.77 10.45 -8.36
N VAL A 21 -2.08 9.18 -8.11
CA VAL A 21 -1.32 8.29 -7.24
C VAL A 21 -0.65 7.23 -8.09
N THR A 22 0.66 7.33 -8.21
CA THR A 22 1.50 6.40 -9.00
C THR A 22 2.32 5.47 -8.09
N VAL A 23 2.89 4.42 -8.67
CA VAL A 23 3.82 3.52 -7.98
C VAL A 23 5.01 4.29 -7.39
N ASP A 24 5.60 5.22 -8.16
CA ASP A 24 6.72 6.04 -7.70
C ASP A 24 6.35 6.94 -6.52
N LEU A 25 5.10 7.41 -6.46
CA LEU A 25 4.62 8.22 -5.36
C LEU A 25 4.41 7.37 -4.10
N ILE A 26 3.84 6.17 -4.24
CA ILE A 26 3.72 5.21 -3.13
C ILE A 26 5.11 4.78 -2.64
N ALA A 27 6.06 4.53 -3.55
CA ALA A 27 7.45 4.21 -3.21
C ALA A 27 8.07 5.30 -2.34
N GLN A 28 7.92 6.57 -2.71
CA GLN A 28 8.38 7.70 -1.91
C GLN A 28 7.69 7.78 -0.54
N MET A 29 6.39 7.49 -0.45
CA MET A 29 5.67 7.49 0.82
C MET A 29 6.17 6.38 1.76
N VAL A 30 6.43 5.19 1.23
CA VAL A 30 7.01 4.06 1.97
C VAL A 30 8.43 4.40 2.40
N ASP A 31 9.29 4.85 1.49
CA ASP A 31 10.67 5.25 1.79
C ASP A 31 10.74 6.26 2.94
N ASN A 32 9.94 7.34 2.85
CA ASN A 32 9.90 8.37 3.87
C ASN A 32 9.38 7.84 5.21
N LEU A 33 8.33 7.00 5.21
CA LEU A 33 7.78 6.41 6.43
C LEU A 33 8.83 5.59 7.17
N PHE A 34 9.45 4.63 6.49
CA PHE A 34 10.36 3.68 7.12
C PHE A 34 11.72 4.30 7.46
N THR A 35 12.21 5.23 6.62
CA THR A 35 13.45 5.97 6.92
C THR A 35 13.25 6.95 8.08
N ALA A 36 12.13 7.69 8.11
CA ALA A 36 11.92 8.76 9.10
C ALA A 36 11.35 8.26 10.43
N MET A 37 10.48 7.23 10.43
CA MET A 37 9.84 6.74 11.66
C MET A 37 10.57 5.55 12.28
N LEU A 38 11.24 4.71 11.48
CA LEU A 38 11.76 3.43 11.96
C LEU A 38 13.29 3.29 11.83
N GLU A 39 13.97 4.29 11.25
CA GLU A 39 15.41 4.27 10.96
C GLU A 39 15.85 2.98 10.24
N MET A 40 14.94 2.41 9.43
CA MET A 40 15.17 1.19 8.67
C MET A 40 15.67 1.56 7.27
N ASP A 41 16.74 0.91 6.81
CA ASP A 41 17.16 0.99 5.41
C ASP A 41 16.12 0.28 4.53
N VAL A 42 15.50 1.04 3.62
CA VAL A 42 14.49 0.56 2.68
C VAL A 42 15.01 0.67 1.26
N ASP A 43 14.88 -0.42 0.50
CA ASP A 43 14.97 -0.32 -0.95
C ASP A 43 13.57 -0.05 -1.50
N ALA A 44 13.28 1.23 -1.73
CA ALA A 44 12.00 1.67 -2.27
C ALA A 44 11.83 1.33 -3.76
N SER A 45 12.76 0.58 -4.36
CA SER A 45 12.58 0.02 -5.70
C SER A 45 11.45 -1.01 -5.66
N PRO A 46 10.42 -0.89 -6.54
CA PRO A 46 9.35 -1.86 -6.59
C PRO A 46 9.88 -3.28 -6.88
N ILE A 47 9.45 -4.24 -6.05
CA ILE A 47 9.64 -5.66 -6.28
C ILE A 47 8.33 -6.31 -6.75
N ALA A 48 8.41 -7.52 -7.28
CA ALA A 48 7.21 -8.30 -7.60
C ALA A 48 6.43 -8.57 -6.29
N PRO A 49 5.12 -8.25 -6.23
CA PRO A 49 4.31 -8.57 -5.06
C PRO A 49 4.35 -10.07 -4.76
N PRO A 50 4.62 -10.47 -3.49
CA PRO A 50 4.59 -11.87 -3.10
C PRO A 50 3.17 -12.43 -3.19
N GLU A 51 3.06 -13.76 -3.23
CA GLU A 51 1.78 -14.41 -2.97
C GLU A 51 1.35 -14.14 -1.53
N LEU A 52 0.09 -13.74 -1.35
CA LEU A 52 -0.50 -13.51 -0.03
C LEU A 52 -1.27 -14.76 0.39
N ASP A 53 -1.11 -15.18 1.63
CA ASP A 53 -1.76 -16.35 2.22
C ASP A 53 -2.69 -15.97 3.38
N ALA A 54 -3.41 -16.95 3.93
CA ALA A 54 -4.40 -16.69 4.98
C ALA A 54 -3.81 -16.12 6.30
N GLU A 55 -2.50 -16.24 6.51
CA GLU A 55 -1.81 -15.75 7.71
C GLU A 55 -1.22 -14.34 7.49
N THR A 56 -1.25 -13.85 6.26
CA THR A 56 -0.79 -12.50 5.91
C THR A 56 -1.66 -11.46 6.61
N LEU A 57 -1.02 -10.55 7.35
CA LEU A 57 -1.70 -9.43 7.97
C LEU A 57 -2.07 -8.39 6.92
N SER A 58 -3.24 -7.78 7.09
CA SER A 58 -3.78 -6.74 6.24
C SER A 58 -4.23 -5.57 7.12
N ALA A 59 -3.71 -4.38 6.86
CA ALA A 59 -4.24 -3.13 7.39
C ALA A 59 -4.86 -2.32 6.26
N SER A 60 -6.02 -1.71 6.50
CA SER A 60 -6.76 -0.99 5.46
C SER A 60 -7.31 0.33 5.97
N ILE A 61 -7.39 1.30 5.08
CA ILE A 61 -7.97 2.60 5.34
C ILE A 61 -8.70 3.11 4.10
N GLN A 62 -9.76 3.88 4.32
CA GLN A 62 -10.56 4.45 3.25
C GLN A 62 -10.49 5.97 3.27
N ILE A 63 -10.35 6.54 2.09
CA ILE A 63 -10.52 7.97 1.86
C ILE A 63 -11.92 8.17 1.30
N SER A 64 -12.69 9.08 1.89
CA SER A 64 -14.04 9.45 1.46
C SER A 64 -14.11 10.96 1.22
N GLY A 65 -14.70 11.38 0.10
CA GLY A 65 -14.82 12.79 -0.28
C GLY A 65 -15.16 12.94 -1.75
N GLU A 66 -14.77 14.08 -2.34
CA GLU A 66 -14.87 14.28 -3.80
C GLU A 66 -14.11 13.20 -4.57
N ARG A 67 -12.91 12.86 -4.10
CA ARG A 67 -12.19 11.65 -4.47
C ARG A 67 -12.30 10.62 -3.35
N SER A 68 -12.50 9.37 -3.73
CA SER A 68 -12.58 8.25 -2.79
C SER A 68 -11.54 7.20 -3.16
N ALA A 69 -10.95 6.55 -2.16
CA ALA A 69 -9.94 5.53 -2.39
C ALA A 69 -9.92 4.49 -1.27
N LEU A 70 -9.41 3.32 -1.58
CA LEU A 70 -9.04 2.26 -0.64
C LEU A 70 -7.52 2.09 -0.70
N ILE A 71 -6.90 2.10 0.48
CA ILE A 71 -5.49 1.73 0.64
C ILE A 71 -5.45 0.51 1.55
N GLN A 72 -4.69 -0.49 1.16
CA GLN A 72 -4.39 -1.65 1.97
C GLN A 72 -2.89 -1.90 2.00
N VAL A 73 -2.38 -2.31 3.14
CA VAL A 73 -1.01 -2.73 3.37
C VAL A 73 -1.02 -4.17 3.82
N PHE A 74 -0.17 -4.99 3.21
CA PHE A 74 0.02 -6.39 3.57
C PHE A 74 1.45 -6.62 4.04
N ALA A 75 1.59 -7.38 5.12
CA ALA A 75 2.86 -7.72 5.72
C ALA A 75 2.79 -9.12 6.36
N SER A 76 3.93 -9.79 6.43
CA SER A 76 4.09 -10.96 7.31
C SER A 76 3.94 -10.52 8.78
N HIS A 77 3.59 -11.46 9.66
CA HIS A 77 3.58 -11.21 11.11
C HIS A 77 4.98 -10.81 11.60
N ASP A 78 6.03 -11.45 11.06
CA ASP A 78 7.43 -11.13 11.34
C ASP A 78 7.77 -9.68 10.98
N LEU A 79 7.33 -9.19 9.83
CA LEU A 79 7.53 -7.79 9.44
C LEU A 79 6.73 -6.84 10.33
N ALA A 80 5.45 -7.13 10.61
CA ALA A 80 4.66 -6.30 11.52
C ALA A 80 5.29 -6.23 12.93
N THR A 81 5.85 -7.33 13.40
CA THR A 81 6.61 -7.38 14.67
C THR A 81 7.85 -6.49 14.61
N LYS A 82 8.64 -6.54 13.53
CA LYS A 82 9.81 -5.66 13.33
C LYS A 82 9.41 -4.18 13.35
N ILE A 83 8.30 -3.84 12.70
CA ILE A 83 7.73 -2.49 12.67
C ILE A 83 7.36 -2.05 14.09
N ALA A 84 6.66 -2.88 14.85
CA ALA A 84 6.27 -2.58 16.22
C ALA A 84 7.47 -2.44 17.17
N THR A 85 8.47 -3.34 17.09
CA THR A 85 9.71 -3.26 17.85
C THR A 85 10.41 -1.92 17.64
N ALA A 86 10.55 -1.49 16.38
CA ALA A 86 11.15 -0.21 16.04
C ALA A 86 10.29 0.97 16.53
N MET A 87 8.96 0.90 16.34
CA MET A 87 8.03 1.99 16.69
C MET A 87 7.92 2.22 18.20
N PHE A 88 7.89 1.16 19.00
CA PHE A 88 7.77 1.23 20.46
C PHE A 88 9.12 1.21 21.19
N ALA A 89 10.22 1.05 20.45
CA ALA A 89 11.57 0.91 20.99
C ALA A 89 11.67 -0.16 22.10
N THR A 90 11.06 -1.32 21.84
CA THR A 90 10.98 -2.46 22.77
C THR A 90 11.32 -3.76 22.06
N GLU A 91 11.66 -4.80 22.82
CA GLU A 91 11.98 -6.12 22.27
C GLU A 91 10.72 -6.84 21.77
N ALA A 92 10.86 -7.67 20.73
CA ALA A 92 9.75 -8.42 20.15
C ALA A 92 9.05 -9.35 21.16
N SER A 93 9.78 -9.86 22.17
CA SER A 93 9.19 -10.71 23.22
C SER A 93 8.30 -9.97 24.21
N ASP A 94 8.40 -8.64 24.26
CA ASP A 94 7.66 -7.79 25.18
C ASP A 94 6.40 -7.19 24.52
N LEU A 95 6.24 -7.37 23.20
CA LEU A 95 5.08 -6.90 22.45
C LEU A 95 3.86 -7.80 22.65
N ALA A 96 2.72 -7.17 22.90
CA ALA A 96 1.43 -7.81 22.76
C ALA A 96 0.99 -7.87 21.29
N GLU A 97 0.10 -8.80 20.95
CA GLU A 97 -0.45 -8.93 19.59
C GLU A 97 -1.15 -7.63 19.17
N GLU A 98 -1.85 -6.96 20.09
CA GLU A 98 -2.51 -5.69 19.82
C GLU A 98 -1.52 -4.59 19.42
N GLU A 99 -0.33 -4.56 20.01
CA GLU A 99 0.72 -3.58 19.67
C GLU A 99 1.28 -3.84 18.27
N ILE A 100 1.42 -5.11 17.88
CA ILE A 100 1.84 -5.51 16.53
C ILE A 100 0.81 -5.04 15.48
N LEU A 101 -0.47 -5.27 15.76
CA LEU A 101 -1.56 -4.85 14.88
C LEU A 101 -1.70 -3.32 14.82
N ASP A 102 -1.55 -2.62 15.95
CA ASP A 102 -1.59 -1.16 16.02
C ASP A 102 -0.45 -0.53 15.21
N ALA A 103 0.74 -1.11 15.26
CA ALA A 103 1.89 -0.63 14.48
C ALA A 103 1.63 -0.74 12.97
N LEU A 104 1.05 -1.85 12.50
CA LEU A 104 0.65 -1.99 11.09
C LEU A 104 -0.52 -1.04 10.73
N GLY A 105 -1.41 -0.78 11.69
CA GLY A 105 -2.46 0.22 11.58
C GLY A 105 -1.92 1.63 11.36
N GLU A 106 -0.85 1.99 12.08
CA GLU A 106 -0.20 3.31 11.91
C GLU A 106 0.51 3.42 10.55
N VAL A 107 1.11 2.34 10.05
CA VAL A 107 1.69 2.31 8.69
C VAL A 107 0.66 2.67 7.63
N VAL A 108 -0.50 1.99 7.63
CA VAL A 108 -1.56 2.30 6.65
C VAL A 108 -2.17 3.69 6.88
N ASN A 109 -2.22 4.16 8.14
CA ASN A 109 -2.70 5.49 8.50
C ASN A 109 -1.80 6.59 7.92
N VAL A 110 -0.47 6.45 8.04
CA VAL A 110 0.49 7.41 7.48
C VAL A 110 0.46 7.40 5.96
N ILE A 111 0.48 6.21 5.32
CA ILE A 111 0.37 6.13 3.84
C ILE A 111 -0.96 6.71 3.36
N GLY A 112 -2.08 6.38 4.02
CA GLY A 112 -3.40 6.92 3.71
C GLY A 112 -3.49 8.44 3.91
N GLY A 113 -2.84 8.97 4.94
CA GLY A 113 -2.70 10.41 5.18
C GLY A 113 -1.91 11.12 4.09
N ASN A 114 -0.81 10.51 3.62
CA ASN A 114 -0.01 11.03 2.52
C ASN A 114 -0.81 11.03 1.21
N VAL A 115 -1.49 9.94 0.88
CA VAL A 115 -2.37 9.85 -0.30
C VAL A 115 -3.51 10.86 -0.21
N LYS A 116 -4.14 11.01 0.96
CA LYS A 116 -5.15 12.05 1.18
C LYS A 116 -4.59 13.46 0.96
N GLY A 117 -3.32 13.71 1.27
CA GLY A 117 -2.65 14.99 1.02
C GLY A 117 -2.41 15.28 -0.47
N VAL A 118 -2.39 14.25 -1.32
CA VAL A 118 -2.38 14.38 -2.79
C VAL A 118 -3.76 14.80 -3.28
N TYR A 119 -4.82 14.37 -2.61
CA TYR A 119 -6.18 14.83 -2.87
C TYR A 119 -6.42 16.21 -2.24
N ASP A 120 -7.29 17.01 -2.85
CA ASP A 120 -7.67 18.31 -2.29
C ASP A 120 -8.30 18.17 -0.90
N GLN A 121 -8.34 19.29 -0.17
CA GLN A 121 -8.55 19.37 1.30
C GLN A 121 -9.89 18.82 1.83
N GLU A 122 -10.85 18.46 0.97
CA GLU A 122 -12.22 18.06 1.35
C GLU A 122 -12.43 16.55 1.54
N CYS A 123 -11.34 15.78 1.66
CA CYS A 123 -11.43 14.35 1.94
C CYS A 123 -11.35 14.05 3.45
N ALA A 124 -11.95 12.94 3.88
CA ALA A 124 -11.83 12.35 5.22
C ALA A 124 -11.14 10.98 5.15
N LEU A 125 -10.40 10.62 6.20
CA LEU A 125 -9.72 9.35 6.34
C LEU A 125 -10.44 8.51 7.41
N SER A 126 -10.73 7.23 7.13
CA SER A 126 -11.31 6.32 8.12
C SER A 126 -10.30 5.96 9.20
N LEU A 127 -10.74 5.28 10.27
CA LEU A 127 -9.80 4.59 11.14
C LEU A 127 -9.20 3.38 10.41
N PRO A 128 -7.95 2.99 10.72
CA PRO A 128 -7.37 1.74 10.26
C PRO A 128 -8.22 0.53 10.69
N CYS A 129 -8.36 -0.44 9.80
CA CYS A 129 -8.91 -1.75 10.10
C CYS A 129 -7.83 -2.79 9.82
N VAL A 130 -7.40 -3.50 10.87
CA VAL A 130 -6.29 -4.46 10.83
C VAL A 130 -6.78 -5.86 11.18
N GLY A 131 -6.27 -6.86 10.47
CA GLY A 131 -6.56 -8.27 10.72
C GLY A 131 -5.82 -9.16 9.72
N THR A 132 -6.30 -10.38 9.50
CA THR A 132 -5.80 -11.22 8.41
C THR A 132 -6.40 -10.79 7.07
N ILE A 133 -5.68 -11.07 5.98
CA ILE A 133 -6.14 -10.79 4.62
C ILE A 133 -7.52 -11.40 4.36
N GLN A 134 -8.35 -10.62 3.66
CA GLN A 134 -9.64 -11.10 3.15
C GLN A 134 -9.57 -11.19 1.63
N THR A 135 -9.91 -12.38 1.10
CA THR A 135 -9.96 -12.64 -0.34
C THR A 135 -11.39 -12.68 -0.87
N PRO A 136 -11.66 -12.24 -2.11
CA PRO A 136 -10.69 -11.73 -3.08
C PRO A 136 -10.22 -10.30 -2.75
N LEU A 137 -9.00 -9.98 -3.17
CA LEU A 137 -8.50 -8.60 -3.16
C LEU A 137 -9.32 -7.73 -4.11
N ALA A 138 -9.20 -6.41 -3.97
CA ALA A 138 -9.92 -5.49 -4.83
C ALA A 138 -9.42 -5.58 -6.29
N ASP A 139 -10.33 -5.92 -7.22
CA ASP A 139 -10.03 -5.94 -8.66
C ASP A 139 -9.64 -4.54 -9.18
N ASN A 140 -8.84 -4.48 -10.25
CA ASN A 140 -8.37 -3.23 -10.88
C ASN A 140 -7.71 -2.27 -9.89
N ALA A 141 -6.99 -2.81 -8.89
CA ALA A 141 -6.18 -2.03 -7.97
C ALA A 141 -4.72 -2.00 -8.42
N MET A 142 -4.05 -0.88 -8.19
CA MET A 142 -2.61 -0.79 -8.29
C MET A 142 -2.00 -1.51 -7.09
N THR A 143 -1.16 -2.52 -7.33
CA THR A 143 -0.46 -3.28 -6.28
C THR A 143 1.03 -3.21 -6.53
N THR A 144 1.78 -2.75 -5.52
CA THR A 144 3.24 -2.68 -5.56
C THR A 144 3.81 -3.20 -4.24
N ALA A 145 5.01 -3.75 -4.26
CA ALA A 145 5.69 -4.21 -3.06
C ALA A 145 7.11 -3.64 -2.99
N PHE A 146 7.64 -3.56 -1.76
CA PHE A 146 8.97 -3.02 -1.47
C PHE A 146 9.68 -3.93 -0.47
N ASP A 147 11.00 -4.08 -0.61
CA ASP A 147 11.79 -4.90 0.31
C ASP A 147 12.20 -4.09 1.54
N LEU A 148 11.86 -4.60 2.72
CA LEU A 148 12.22 -4.04 4.02
C LEU A 148 13.20 -4.99 4.72
N GLY A 149 14.44 -5.02 4.23
CA GLY A 149 15.49 -5.86 4.81
C GLY A 149 15.21 -7.36 4.67
N GLY A 150 14.73 -7.79 3.51
CA GLY A 150 14.38 -9.18 3.20
C GLY A 150 12.93 -9.58 3.50
N GLU A 151 12.11 -8.66 4.03
CA GLU A 151 10.67 -8.86 4.19
C GLU A 151 9.89 -7.93 3.25
N PRO A 152 9.00 -8.46 2.41
CA PRO A 152 8.20 -7.61 1.53
C PRO A 152 7.07 -6.92 2.28
N ILE A 153 6.91 -5.62 2.08
CA ILE A 153 5.65 -4.90 2.33
C ILE A 153 4.91 -4.69 1.02
N THR A 154 3.62 -5.04 0.98
CA THR A 154 2.79 -4.83 -0.21
C THR A 154 1.78 -3.72 0.04
N VAL A 155 1.68 -2.77 -0.87
CA VAL A 155 0.69 -1.70 -0.85
C VAL A 155 -0.26 -1.89 -2.03
N LEU A 156 -1.55 -1.99 -1.72
CA LEU A 156 -2.63 -1.96 -2.70
C LEU A 156 -3.34 -0.62 -2.59
N PHE A 157 -3.49 0.04 -3.73
CA PHE A 157 -4.22 1.29 -3.87
C PHE A 157 -5.31 1.12 -4.92
N LYS A 158 -6.53 1.55 -4.59
CA LYS A 158 -7.65 1.57 -5.53
C LYS A 158 -8.42 2.85 -5.40
N GLU A 159 -8.46 3.64 -6.46
CA GLU A 159 -9.39 4.75 -6.57
C GLU A 159 -10.82 4.18 -6.69
N ARG A 160 -11.75 4.73 -5.92
CA ARG A 160 -13.16 4.32 -5.93
C ARG A 160 -13.94 5.36 -6.73
N THR A 161 -14.37 4.97 -7.92
CA THR A 161 -15.37 5.72 -8.68
C THR A 161 -16.70 5.66 -7.92
N GLN A 162 -17.34 6.82 -7.73
CA GLN A 162 -18.70 6.90 -7.16
C GLN A 162 -19.74 6.34 -8.12
#